data_AF-W4FP20-F1
#
_entry.id   AF-W4FP20-F1
#
_cell.length_a   1.000
_cell.length_b   1.000
_cell.length_c   1.000
_cell.angle_alpha   90.00
_cell.angle_beta   90.00
_cell.angle_gamma   90.00
#
_symmetry.space_group_name_H-M   'P 1'
#
loop_
_entity.id
_entity.type
_entity.pdbx_description
1 polymer ?
#
loop_
_entity_poly.entity_id
_entity_poly.type
_entity_poly.pdbx_seq_one_letter_code
_entity_poly.pdbx_strand_id
1 'polypeptide(L)'
;MTSTQPWTNTQLPILGLATNDSSTCQACLCPIKAGSIRVGIIFQHLSGFIGLDWHHLTCCETPQLLRHVDGYELLGDDSKATLNDFIAISEQTQCA
;
A
#
# COMPACT_ATOMS: atom_id res chain seq x y z
N MET A 1 12.59 30.69 1.89
CA MET A 1 12.98 29.58 2.79
C MET A 1 12.41 28.32 2.20
N THR A 2 13.23 27.55 1.48
CA THR A 2 12.80 26.27 0.91
C THR A 2 12.69 25.28 2.07
N SER A 3 11.46 24.92 2.44
CA SER A 3 11.20 23.82 3.37
C SER A 3 11.76 22.55 2.75
N THR A 4 12.97 22.16 3.15
CA THR A 4 13.54 20.86 2.80
C THR A 4 12.71 19.80 3.49
N GLN A 5 11.76 19.22 2.76
CA GLN A 5 11.02 18.04 3.21
C GLN A 5 12.05 16.96 3.54
N PRO A 6 12.21 16.55 4.81
CA PRO A 6 13.30 15.68 5.20
C PRO A 6 13.00 14.20 4.95
N TRP A 7 11.77 13.91 4.50
CA TRP A 7 11.29 12.60 4.09
C TRP A 7 11.17 12.56 2.57
N THR A 8 11.75 11.53 1.96
CA THR A 8 11.55 11.23 0.55
C THR A 8 10.75 9.94 0.45
N ASN A 9 9.72 9.94 -0.41
CA ASN A 9 9.08 8.70 -0.84
C ASN A 9 10.05 8.05 -1.85
N THR A 10 10.80 7.06 -1.37
CA THR A 10 12.00 6.56 -2.06
C THR A 10 11.77 5.25 -2.81
N GLN A 11 10.62 4.57 -2.62
CA GLN A 11 10.39 3.24 -3.16
C GLN A 11 8.95 3.06 -3.66
N LEU A 12 8.79 2.17 -4.65
CA LEU A 12 7.48 1.64 -5.02
C LEU A 12 6.82 1.05 -3.76
N PRO A 13 5.49 1.21 -3.58
CA PRO A 13 4.81 0.71 -2.40
C PRO A 13 4.98 -0.80 -2.30
N ILE A 14 4.99 -1.39 -1.12
CA ILE A 14 5.07 -2.84 -0.91
C ILE A 14 3.68 -3.44 -0.64
N LEU A 15 3.53 -4.74 -0.87
CA LEU A 15 2.35 -5.50 -0.47
C LEU A 15 2.63 -6.44 0.70
N GLY A 16 1.61 -6.66 1.51
CA GLY A 16 1.63 -7.69 2.53
C GLY A 16 0.25 -8.03 3.05
N LEU A 17 0.17 -9.14 3.80
CA LEU A 17 -1.00 -9.48 4.58
C LEU A 17 -0.84 -8.95 6.01
N ALA A 18 -1.91 -8.38 6.55
CA ALA A 18 -1.94 -8.00 7.95
C ALA A 18 -1.88 -9.26 8.83
N THR A 19 -0.84 -9.41 9.64
CA THR A 19 -0.70 -10.55 10.56
C THR A 19 -1.56 -10.42 11.82
N ASN A 20 -2.02 -9.20 12.12
CA ASN A 20 -2.88 -8.85 13.24
C ASN A 20 -3.67 -7.55 12.93
N ASP A 21 -4.52 -7.13 13.86
CA ASP A 21 -5.36 -5.91 13.76
C ASP A 21 -4.65 -4.62 14.23
N SER A 22 -3.33 -4.62 14.41
CA SER A 22 -2.62 -3.48 15.04
C SER A 22 -2.28 -2.33 14.09
N SER A 23 -2.22 -2.58 12.78
CA SER A 23 -1.94 -1.53 11.80
C SER A 23 -3.19 -0.71 11.51
N THR A 24 -3.04 0.62 11.48
CA THR A 24 -4.10 1.57 11.13
C THR A 24 -3.81 2.17 9.75
N CYS A 25 -4.82 2.21 8.88
CA CYS A 25 -4.68 2.81 7.56
C CYS A 25 -4.47 4.32 7.67
N GLN A 26 -3.41 4.86 7.05
CA GLN A 26 -3.11 6.29 7.13
C GLN A 26 -3.99 7.18 6.23
N ALA A 27 -4.76 6.59 5.31
CA ALA A 27 -5.70 7.34 4.46
C ALA A 27 -7.08 7.53 5.11
N CYS A 28 -7.64 6.46 5.71
CA CYS A 28 -8.98 6.51 6.29
C CYS A 28 -9.00 6.48 7.82
N LEU A 29 -7.84 6.32 8.47
CA LEU A 29 -7.65 6.26 9.92
C LEU A 29 -8.39 5.09 10.62
N CYS A 30 -8.83 4.09 9.86
CA CYS A 30 -9.48 2.88 10.38
C CYS A 30 -8.48 1.72 10.54
N PRO A 31 -8.72 0.79 11.49
CA PRO A 31 -7.91 -0.42 11.65
C PRO A 31 -7.90 -1.29 10.38
N ILE A 32 -6.77 -1.93 10.11
CA ILE A 32 -6.61 -2.94 9.06
C ILE A 32 -6.75 -4.31 9.70
N LYS A 33 -7.69 -5.12 9.22
CA LYS A 33 -8.00 -6.43 9.78
C LYS A 33 -6.94 -7.48 9.41
N ALA A 34 -6.65 -8.36 10.35
CA ALA A 34 -5.81 -9.53 10.14
C ALA A 34 -6.31 -10.35 8.94
N GLY A 35 -5.36 -10.85 8.15
CA GLY A 35 -5.63 -11.55 6.88
C GLY A 35 -5.96 -10.63 5.70
N SER A 36 -6.16 -9.33 5.91
CA SER A 36 -6.42 -8.40 4.79
C SER A 36 -5.13 -8.02 4.08
N ILE A 37 -5.23 -7.79 2.77
CA ILE A 37 -4.17 -7.17 1.98
C ILE A 37 -4.00 -5.72 2.42
N ARG A 38 -2.76 -5.30 2.65
CA ARG A 38 -2.38 -3.92 2.96
C ARG A 38 -1.24 -3.47 2.07
N VAL A 39 -1.25 -2.18 1.74
CA VAL A 39 -0.26 -1.50 0.91
C VAL A 39 0.64 -0.67 1.81
N GLY A 40 1.95 -0.86 1.73
CA GLY A 40 2.94 -0.17 2.53
C GLY A 40 3.68 0.89 1.72
N ILE A 41 3.72 2.13 2.19
CA ILE A 41 4.52 3.20 1.57
C ILE A 41 5.75 3.45 2.43
N ILE A 42 6.93 3.28 1.84
CA ILE A 42 8.22 3.42 2.55
C ILE A 42 8.77 4.82 2.33
N PHE A 43 9.05 5.51 3.43
CA PHE A 43 9.68 6.83 3.42
C PHE A 43 11.04 6.74 4.07
N GLN A 44 12.03 7.40 3.48
CA GLN A 44 13.35 7.51 4.07
C GLN A 44 13.61 8.94 4.51
N HIS A 45 14.02 9.11 5.77
CA HIS A 45 14.48 10.38 6.32
C HIS A 45 15.94 10.63 5.94
N LEU A 46 16.31 11.90 5.75
CA LEU A 46 17.71 12.29 5.49
C LEU A 46 18.70 11.83 6.59
N SER A 47 18.22 11.61 7.81
CA SER A 47 19.02 11.09 8.93
C SER A 47 19.14 9.56 8.97
N GLY A 48 18.58 8.84 7.98
CA GLY A 48 18.64 7.38 7.89
C GLY A 48 17.47 6.62 8.54
N PHE A 49 16.47 7.31 9.10
CA PHE A 49 15.25 6.65 9.58
C PHE A 49 14.38 6.17 8.42
N ILE A 50 13.71 5.04 8.61
CA ILE A 50 12.73 4.51 7.66
C ILE A 50 11.35 4.56 8.32
N GLY A 51 10.41 5.24 7.67
CA GLY A 51 8.99 5.22 7.98
C GLY A 51 8.25 4.26 7.06
N LEU A 52 7.19 3.65 7.56
CA LEU A 52 6.31 2.78 6.79
C LEU A 52 4.86 3.09 7.14
N ASP A 53 4.12 3.60 6.17
CA ASP A 53 2.69 3.82 6.31
C ASP A 53 1.93 2.66 5.70
N TRP A 54 0.99 2.10 6.46
CA TRP A 54 0.09 1.07 5.97
C TRP A 54 -1.22 1.68 5.50
N HIS A 55 -1.75 1.14 4.40
CA HIS A 55 -3.03 1.52 3.82
C HIS A 55 -3.87 0.27 3.52
N HIS A 56 -5.20 0.38 3.59
CA HIS A 56 -6.07 -0.63 3.00
C HIS A 56 -5.84 -0.70 1.49
N LEU A 57 -6.06 -1.87 0.90
CA LEU A 57 -6.02 -2.05 -0.54
C LEU A 57 -6.90 -1.03 -1.28
N THR A 58 -8.12 -0.82 -0.80
CA THR A 58 -9.11 0.09 -1.40
C THR A 58 -8.85 1.57 -1.14
N CYS A 59 -7.89 1.90 -0.28
CA CYS A 59 -7.48 3.28 0.00
C CYS A 59 -6.22 3.69 -0.80
N CYS A 60 -5.75 2.85 -1.72
CA CYS A 60 -4.62 3.14 -2.58
C CYS A 60 -5.04 4.00 -3.78
N GLU A 61 -4.27 5.04 -4.10
CA GLU A 61 -4.54 5.94 -5.23
C GLU A 61 -4.13 5.35 -6.59
N THR A 62 -3.21 4.38 -6.62
CA THR A 62 -2.65 3.81 -7.86
C THR A 62 -2.70 2.27 -7.85
N PRO A 63 -3.90 1.66 -7.86
CA PRO A 63 -4.06 0.20 -7.77
C PRO A 63 -3.36 -0.58 -8.89
N GLN A 64 -3.30 -0.03 -10.10
CA GLN A 64 -2.68 -0.64 -11.28
C GLN A 64 -1.18 -0.94 -11.12
N LEU A 65 -0.48 -0.21 -10.25
CA LEU A 65 0.94 -0.44 -10.00
C LEU A 65 1.20 -1.65 -9.09
N LEU A 66 0.19 -2.08 -8.31
CA LEU A 66 0.34 -3.09 -7.26
C LEU A 66 0.68 -4.50 -7.79
N ARG A 67 0.55 -4.78 -9.09
CA ARG A 67 1.02 -6.06 -9.68
C ARG A 67 2.53 -6.17 -9.79
N HIS A 68 3.23 -5.04 -9.75
CA HIS A 68 4.66 -4.95 -10.07
C HIS A 68 5.50 -4.58 -8.86
N VAL A 69 4.94 -4.68 -7.66
CA VAL A 69 5.61 -4.26 -6.44
C VAL A 69 6.05 -5.43 -5.57
N ASP A 70 7.08 -5.18 -4.77
CA ASP A 70 7.61 -6.14 -3.81
C ASP A 70 6.52 -6.65 -2.86
N GLY A 71 6.53 -7.95 -2.61
CA GLY A 71 5.56 -8.63 -1.77
C GLY A 71 4.34 -9.16 -2.52
N TYR A 72 4.13 -8.79 -3.80
CA TYR A 72 3.08 -9.40 -4.63
C TYR A 72 3.30 -10.91 -4.79
N GLU A 73 4.53 -11.32 -5.06
CA GLU A 73 4.93 -12.72 -5.22
C GLU A 73 4.68 -13.55 -3.96
N LEU A 74 4.75 -12.93 -2.78
CA LEU A 74 4.55 -13.55 -1.47
C LEU A 74 3.07 -13.74 -1.10
N LEU A 75 2.14 -13.14 -1.85
CA LEU A 75 0.71 -13.37 -1.66
C LEU A 75 0.32 -14.77 -2.14
N GLY A 76 -0.60 -15.41 -1.41
CA GLY A 76 -1.27 -16.64 -1.86
C GLY A 76 -2.22 -16.39 -3.03
N ASP A 77 -2.61 -17.44 -3.73
CA ASP A 77 -3.42 -17.35 -4.96
C ASP A 77 -4.76 -16.62 -4.75
N ASP A 78 -5.46 -16.89 -3.65
CA ASP A 78 -6.72 -16.22 -3.31
C ASP A 78 -6.55 -14.70 -3.12
N SER A 79 -5.44 -14.29 -2.50
CA SER A 79 -5.11 -12.88 -2.30
C SER A 79 -4.71 -12.21 -3.62
N LYS A 80 -3.99 -12.91 -4.49
CA LYS A 80 -3.67 -12.43 -5.84
C LYS A 80 -4.92 -12.27 -6.69
N ALA A 81 -5.87 -13.21 -6.61
CA ALA A 81 -7.16 -13.10 -7.29
C ALA A 81 -7.92 -11.85 -6.80
N THR A 82 -8.06 -11.69 -5.48
CA THR A 82 -8.71 -10.51 -4.87
C THR A 82 -8.08 -9.19 -5.31
N LEU A 83 -6.74 -9.13 -5.34
CA LEU A 83 -6.01 -7.94 -5.81
C LEU A 83 -6.31 -7.65 -7.28
N ASN A 84 -6.25 -8.68 -8.13
CA ASN A 84 -6.45 -8.52 -9.56
C ASN A 84 -7.87 -8.10 -9.91
N ASP A 85 -8.87 -8.64 -9.22
CA ASP A 85 -10.27 -8.22 -9.34
C ASP A 85 -10.44 -6.75 -8.96
N PHE A 86 -9.84 -6.33 -7.85
CA PHE A 86 -9.87 -4.93 -7.42
C PHE A 86 -9.21 -3.98 -8.44
N ILE A 87 -8.06 -4.37 -9.01
CA ILE A 87 -7.39 -3.59 -10.05
C ILE A 87 -8.28 -3.46 -11.29
N ALA A 88 -8.87 -4.57 -11.75
CA ALA A 88 -9.75 -4.58 -12.91
C ALA A 88 -10.99 -3.68 -12.70
N ILE A 89 -11.56 -3.67 -11.50
CA ILE A 89 -12.69 -2.78 -11.14
C ILE A 89 -12.26 -1.31 -11.13
N SER A 90 -11.08 -1.02 -10.58
CA SER A 90 -10.57 0.34 -10.46
C SER A 90 -10.28 0.97 -11.84
N GLU A 91 -9.74 0.18 -12.78
CA GLU A 91 -9.48 0.62 -14.16
C GLU A 91 -10.77 0.99 -14.91
N GLN A 92 -11.90 0.31 -14.63
CA GLN A 92 -13.20 0.61 -15.25
C GLN A 92 -13.83 1.91 -14.74
N THR A 93 -13.49 2.32 -13.51
CA THR A 93 -14.08 3.51 -12.87
C THR A 93 -13.37 4.81 -13.30
N GLN A 94 -12.12 4.73 -13.79
CA GLN A 94 -11.33 5.91 -14.17
C GLN A 94 -11.69 6.48 -15.55
N CYS A 95 -12.54 5.80 -16.34
CA CYS A 95 -12.98 6.22 -17.68
C CYS A 95 -14.42 6.78 -17.74
N ALA A 96 -15.05 7.05 -16.59
CA ALA A 96 -16.41 7.60 -16.50
C ALA A 96 -16.44 9.09 -16.14
#